data_AF-A0A2J7RG02-F1
#
_entry.id   AF-A0A2J7RG02-F1
#
_cell.length_a   1.000
_cell.length_b   1.000
_cell.length_c   1.000
_cell.angle_alpha   90.00
_cell.angle_beta   90.00
_cell.angle_gamma   90.00
#
_symmetry.space_group_name_H-M   'P 1'
#
loop_
_entity.id
_entity.type
_entity.pdbx_description
1 polymer ?
#
loop_
_entity_poly.entity_id
_entity_poly.type
_entity_poly.pdbx_seq_one_letter_code
_entity_poly.pdbx_strand_id
1 'polypeptide(L)'
;MNVHAPTEDKIDDIKNRFYAELEHVFDKFPNYPMKILVGDFNAKVGREDIFKPTLLLRMWNKEKLPDQWKESITVPVRKKGDKTDCSNYRGISLLSISNKILSNILLSRLSPYIDQIIGDHQCGFRRNRSTTYQIICIR
;
A
#
# COMPACT_ATOMS: atom_id res chain seq x y z
N MET A 1 3.36 -4.93 -4.27
CA MET A 1 2.04 -4.90 -4.95
C MET A 1 1.67 -3.44 -5.11
N ASN A 2 1.41 -2.98 -6.32
CA ASN A 2 0.71 -1.71 -6.50
C ASN A 2 -0.34 -1.93 -7.59
N VAL A 3 -1.59 -2.19 -7.16
CA VAL A 3 -2.74 -1.90 -8.03
C VAL A 3 -2.89 -0.40 -7.90
N HIS A 4 -2.58 0.31 -8.99
CA HIS A 4 -2.66 1.76 -8.95
C HIS A 4 -4.12 2.16 -8.94
N ALA A 5 -4.56 2.74 -7.82
CA ALA A 5 -5.76 3.56 -7.83
C ALA A 5 -5.64 4.57 -8.98
N PRO A 6 -6.75 4.90 -9.66
CA PRO A 6 -6.72 5.88 -10.74
C PRO A 6 -6.09 7.18 -10.23
N THR A 7 -5.12 7.70 -10.97
CA THR A 7 -4.51 9.00 -10.66
C THR A 7 -5.55 10.10 -10.76
N GLU A 8 -5.30 11.22 -10.09
CA GLU A 8 -6.24 12.35 -10.05
C GLU A 8 -6.60 12.87 -11.45
N ASP A 9 -5.64 12.77 -12.38
CA ASP A 9 -5.75 13.14 -13.79
C ASP A 9 -6.61 12.19 -14.64
N LYS A 10 -7.11 11.08 -14.08
CA LYS A 10 -8.00 10.14 -14.79
C LYS A 10 -9.41 10.73 -14.88
N ILE A 11 -10.10 10.38 -15.97
CA ILE A 11 -11.52 10.74 -16.19
C ILE A 11 -12.36 10.25 -15.02
N ASP A 12 -13.31 11.08 -14.58
CA ASP A 12 -14.14 10.82 -13.41
C ASP A 12 -14.90 9.49 -13.49
N ASP A 13 -15.37 9.09 -14.67
CA ASP A 13 -16.03 7.80 -14.88
C ASP A 13 -15.16 6.60 -14.48
N ILE A 14 -13.85 6.67 -14.73
CA ILE A 14 -12.89 5.63 -14.38
C ILE A 14 -12.69 5.60 -12.85
N LYS A 15 -12.57 6.79 -12.24
CA LYS A 15 -12.47 6.93 -10.77
C LYS A 15 -13.72 6.37 -10.10
N ASN A 16 -14.89 6.82 -10.54
CA ASN A 16 -16.18 6.43 -9.99
C ASN A 16 -16.41 4.93 -10.11
N ARG A 17 -16.12 4.32 -11.28
CA ARG A 17 -16.23 2.87 -11.44
C ARG A 17 -15.31 2.11 -10.49
N PHE A 18 -14.05 2.54 -10.38
CA PHE A 18 -13.09 1.89 -9.48
C PHE A 18 -13.54 1.98 -8.01
N TYR A 19 -13.94 3.16 -7.54
CA TYR A 19 -14.39 3.33 -6.16
C TYR A 19 -15.71 2.61 -5.87
N ALA A 20 -16.63 2.55 -6.83
CA ALA A 20 -17.87 1.77 -6.71
C ALA A 20 -17.60 0.26 -6.62
N GLU A 21 -16.66 -0.27 -7.41
CA GLU A 21 -16.26 -1.67 -7.29
C GLU A 21 -15.59 -1.96 -5.94
N LEU A 22 -14.75 -1.04 -5.47
CA LEU A 22 -14.07 -1.15 -4.18
C LEU A 22 -15.09 -1.16 -3.02
N GLU A 23 -16.07 -0.26 -3.06
CA GLU A 23 -17.16 -0.20 -2.08
C GLU A 23 -17.99 -1.49 -2.09
N HIS A 24 -18.38 -1.97 -3.28
CA HIS A 24 -19.11 -3.24 -3.42
C HIS A 24 -18.35 -4.43 -2.84
N VAL A 25 -17.04 -4.51 -3.07
CA VAL A 25 -16.19 -5.55 -2.48
C VAL A 25 -16.08 -5.40 -0.97
N PHE A 26 -15.96 -4.17 -0.47
CA PHE A 26 -15.90 -3.88 0.96
C PHE A 26 -17.18 -4.28 1.70
N ASP A 27 -18.33 -4.06 1.08
CA ASP A 27 -19.65 -4.38 1.62
C ASP A 27 -19.96 -5.88 1.64
N LYS A 28 -19.39 -6.64 0.70
CA LYS A 28 -19.51 -8.11 0.69
C LYS A 28 -18.83 -8.79 1.87
N PHE A 29 -17.88 -8.14 2.53
CA PHE A 29 -17.24 -8.72 3.71
C PHE A 29 -18.21 -8.72 4.90
N PRO A 30 -18.27 -9.81 5.69
CA PRO A 30 -19.06 -9.85 6.92
C PRO A 30 -18.78 -8.63 7.79
N ASN A 31 -19.80 -8.18 8.53
CA ASN A 31 -19.67 -7.11 9.51
C ASN A 31 -18.87 -7.59 10.72
N TYR A 32 -17.55 -7.68 10.53
CA TYR A 32 -16.59 -7.84 11.59
C TYR A 32 -16.48 -6.52 12.38
N PRO A 33 -16.12 -6.59 13.67
CA PRO A 33 -15.90 -5.39 14.49
C PRO A 33 -14.80 -4.48 13.92
N MET A 34 -13.95 -4.98 13.02
CA MET A 34 -12.88 -4.21 12.39
C MET A 34 -12.66 -4.65 10.93
N LYS A 35 -12.88 -3.74 9.98
CA LYS A 35 -12.46 -3.87 8.58
C LYS A 35 -11.28 -2.92 8.34
N ILE A 36 -10.14 -3.44 7.87
CA ILE A 36 -8.95 -2.63 7.58
C ILE A 36 -8.74 -2.62 6.06
N LEU A 37 -8.90 -1.45 5.45
CA LEU A 37 -8.46 -1.21 4.08
C LEU A 37 -7.02 -0.70 4.10
N VAL A 38 -6.09 -1.52 3.61
CA VAL A 38 -4.66 -1.17 3.58
C VAL A 38 -4.29 -0.79 2.14
N GLY A 39 -3.76 0.43 1.98
CA GLY A 39 -3.19 0.91 0.71
C GLY A 39 -1.80 0.32 0.44
N ASP A 40 -1.10 0.85 -0.56
CA ASP A 40 0.24 0.44 -1.01
C ASP A 40 1.12 -0.23 0.09
N PHE A 41 1.42 -1.52 -0.10
CA PHE A 41 2.24 -2.34 0.80
C PHE A 41 3.76 -2.06 0.70
N ASN A 42 4.19 -0.92 0.16
CA ASN A 42 5.60 -0.54 -0.01
C ASN A 42 6.20 0.15 1.23
N ALA A 43 5.53 0.06 2.38
CA ALA A 43 6.00 0.61 3.63
C ALA A 43 7.32 -0.06 4.11
N LYS A 44 8.42 0.71 4.13
CA LYS A 44 9.69 0.24 4.68
C LYS A 44 9.72 0.36 6.20
N VAL A 45 9.90 -0.77 6.90
CA VAL A 45 10.19 -0.79 8.34
C VAL A 45 11.69 -0.58 8.55
N GLY A 46 12.07 0.27 9.52
CA GLY A 46 13.46 0.50 9.91
C GLY A 46 14.05 -0.68 10.68
N ARG A 47 15.19 -0.48 11.36
CA ARG A 47 15.86 -1.51 12.18
C ARG A 47 15.16 -1.78 13.54
N GLU A 48 13.83 -1.78 13.54
CA GLU A 48 12.99 -1.83 14.76
C GLU A 48 12.17 -3.13 14.84
N ASP A 49 12.67 -4.21 14.23
CA ASP A 49 12.02 -5.53 14.20
C ASP A 49 11.68 -6.10 15.59
N ILE A 50 12.32 -5.57 16.63
CA ILE A 50 12.15 -5.97 18.03
C ILE A 50 10.72 -5.73 18.53
N PHE A 51 10.00 -4.72 18.02
CA PHE A 51 8.65 -4.40 18.50
C PHE A 51 7.53 -5.15 17.77
N LYS A 52 7.86 -5.98 16.77
CA LYS A 52 6.88 -6.67 15.92
C LYS A 52 5.86 -7.53 16.70
N PRO A 53 6.26 -8.38 17.66
CA PRO A 53 5.32 -9.30 18.31
C PRO A 53 4.42 -8.58 19.33
N THR A 54 5.02 -7.73 20.15
CA THR A 54 4.36 -7.16 21.33
C THR A 54 3.26 -6.18 20.96
N LEU A 55 3.47 -5.39 19.90
CA LEU A 55 2.52 -4.34 19.53
C LEU A 55 1.27 -4.91 18.86
N LEU A 56 1.45 -5.87 17.95
CA LEU A 56 0.34 -6.52 17.26
C LEU A 56 -0.48 -7.42 18.18
N LEU A 57 0.17 -8.16 19.08
CA LEU A 57 -0.54 -9.00 20.04
C LEU A 57 -1.42 -8.16 20.97
N ARG A 58 -0.93 -6.99 21.40
CA ARG A 58 -1.73 -6.04 22.19
C ARG A 58 -2.92 -5.48 21.41
N MET A 59 -2.76 -5.19 20.12
CA MET A 59 -3.86 -4.75 19.27
C MET A 59 -4.90 -5.84 19.06
N TRP A 60 -4.44 -7.07 18.80
CA TRP A 60 -5.30 -8.24 18.61
C TRP A 60 -6.13 -8.53 19.86
N ASN A 61 -5.49 -8.58 21.03
CA ASN A 61 -6.17 -8.90 22.29
C ASN A 61 -7.13 -7.80 22.76
N LYS A 62 -6.87 -6.53 22.42
CA LYS A 62 -7.73 -5.39 22.82
C LYS A 62 -8.80 -5.06 21.79
N GLU A 63 -8.77 -5.69 20.61
CA GLU A 63 -9.61 -5.37 19.45
C GLU A 63 -9.66 -3.87 19.13
N LYS A 64 -8.60 -3.12 19.48
CA LYS A 64 -8.52 -1.67 19.36
C LYS A 64 -7.32 -1.27 18.53
N LEU A 65 -7.58 -0.50 17.47
CA LEU A 65 -6.53 0.13 16.67
C LEU A 65 -5.91 1.30 17.46
N PRO A 66 -4.58 1.48 17.39
CA PRO A 66 -3.93 2.68 17.92
C PRO A 66 -4.45 3.92 17.19
N ASP A 67 -4.73 4.99 17.92
CA ASP A 67 -5.20 6.24 17.30
C ASP A 67 -4.19 6.84 16.30
N GLN A 68 -2.90 6.57 16.52
CA GLN A 68 -1.79 6.90 15.60
C GLN A 68 -1.90 6.28 14.19
N TRP A 69 -2.83 5.35 13.96
CA TRP A 69 -3.06 4.78 12.63
C TRP A 69 -4.02 5.64 11.79
N LYS A 70 -4.78 6.53 12.43
CA LYS A 70 -5.70 7.45 11.76
C LYS A 70 -4.96 8.66 11.18
N GLU A 71 -3.74 8.90 11.62
CA GLU A 71 -2.93 10.06 11.24
C GLU A 71 -1.68 9.63 10.48
N SER A 72 -1.25 10.47 9.55
CA SER A 72 0.05 10.33 8.87
C SER A 72 0.65 11.70 8.60
N ILE A 73 1.97 11.78 8.62
CA ILE A 73 2.68 13.03 8.35
C ILE A 73 3.06 13.05 6.87
N THR A 74 2.50 13.97 6.09
CA THR A 74 2.85 14.12 4.67
C THR A 74 4.03 15.05 4.50
N VAL A 75 5.13 14.53 3.95
CA VAL A 75 6.36 15.29 3.69
C VAL A 75 6.57 15.43 2.18
N PRO A 76 6.81 16.65 1.66
CA PRO A 76 7.13 16.83 0.25
C PRO A 76 8.56 16.35 -0.03
N VAL A 77 8.69 15.40 -0.96
CA VAL A 77 9.98 14.90 -1.45
C VAL A 77 10.19 15.36 -2.89
N ARG A 78 11.29 16.05 -3.12
CA ARG A 78 11.62 16.63 -4.43
C ARG A 78 11.81 15.53 -5.49
N LYS A 79 11.16 15.69 -6.63
CA LYS A 79 11.42 14.95 -7.87
C LYS A 79 12.56 15.63 -8.66
N LYS A 80 12.69 15.30 -9.95
CA LYS A 80 13.53 16.02 -10.91
C LYS A 80 12.76 17.23 -11.45
N GLY A 81 13.46 18.31 -11.79
CA GLY A 81 12.85 19.53 -12.34
C GLY A 81 13.30 20.79 -11.59
N ASP A 82 12.60 21.89 -11.85
CA ASP A 82 12.80 23.17 -11.16
C ASP A 82 12.37 23.06 -9.68
N LYS A 83 13.16 23.67 -8.79
CA LYS A 83 12.91 23.70 -7.34
C LYS A 83 11.78 24.63 -6.96
N THR A 84 11.48 25.64 -7.79
CA THR A 84 10.46 26.66 -7.52
C THR A 84 9.04 26.18 -7.83
N ASP A 85 8.92 25.16 -8.69
CA ASP A 85 7.66 24.60 -9.09
C ASP A 85 7.20 23.51 -8.10
N CYS A 86 6.07 23.76 -7.43
CA CYS A 86 5.45 22.87 -6.47
C CYS A 86 5.05 21.51 -7.08
N SER A 87 4.78 21.42 -8.39
CA SER A 87 4.42 20.17 -9.08
C SER A 87 5.57 19.15 -9.10
N ASN A 88 6.82 19.64 -8.97
CA ASN A 88 8.03 18.83 -8.90
C ASN A 88 8.27 18.22 -7.52
N TYR A 89 7.32 18.30 -6.60
CA TYR A 89 7.37 17.60 -5.31
C TYR A 89 6.37 16.45 -5.29
N ARG A 90 6.72 15.37 -4.59
CA ARG A 90 5.85 14.23 -4.31
C ARG A 90 5.55 14.23 -2.82
N GLY A 91 4.29 14.31 -2.43
CA GLY A 91 3.90 14.04 -1.05
C GLY A 91 4.16 12.58 -0.70
N ILE A 92 4.93 12.34 0.36
CA ILE A 92 5.12 11.01 0.95
C ILE A 92 4.52 11.02 2.34
N SER A 93 3.53 10.15 2.57
CA SER A 93 2.92 9.96 3.89
C SER A 93 3.77 9.03 4.74
N LEU A 94 4.25 9.55 5.88
CA LEU A 94 4.95 8.80 6.90
C LEU A 94 3.94 8.14 7.82
N LEU A 95 3.79 6.83 7.65
CA LEU A 95 2.94 5.99 8.50
C LEU A 95 3.64 5.65 9.82
N SER A 96 2.84 5.42 10.87
CA SER A 96 3.33 4.91 12.15
C SER A 96 4.04 3.55 11.99
N ILE A 97 5.06 3.31 12.83
CA ILE A 97 5.89 2.09 12.81
C ILE A 97 5.02 0.83 12.86
N SER A 98 4.04 0.87 13.75
CA SER A 98 2.98 -0.12 13.97
C SER A 98 2.26 -0.53 12.68
N ASN A 99 1.87 0.44 11.86
CA ASN A 99 1.17 0.22 10.61
C ASN A 99 2.11 -0.41 9.56
N LYS A 100 3.37 0.07 9.49
CA LYS A 100 4.40 -0.50 8.61
C LYS A 100 4.70 -1.97 8.96
N ILE A 101 4.74 -2.30 10.25
CA ILE A 101 4.91 -3.67 10.74
C ILE A 101 3.76 -4.57 10.27
N LEU A 102 2.50 -4.16 10.47
CA LEU A 102 1.35 -4.94 10.01
C LEU A 102 1.39 -5.12 8.50
N SER A 103 1.64 -4.04 7.76
CA SER A 103 1.72 -4.05 6.30
C SER A 103 2.75 -5.06 5.79
N ASN A 104 3.92 -5.14 6.44
CA ASN A 104 4.95 -6.13 6.08
C ASN A 104 4.55 -7.58 6.38
N ILE A 105 3.83 -7.83 7.47
CA ILE A 105 3.33 -9.17 7.79
C ILE A 105 2.26 -9.60 6.80
N LEU A 106 1.33 -8.70 6.48
CA LEU A 106 0.31 -8.94 5.46
C LEU A 106 0.95 -9.21 4.10
N LEU A 107 1.91 -8.39 3.67
CA LEU A 107 2.64 -8.59 2.43
C LEU A 107 3.35 -9.95 2.41
N SER A 108 3.99 -10.34 3.52
CA SER A 108 4.68 -11.63 3.62
C SER A 108 3.72 -12.81 3.49
N ARG A 109 2.51 -12.71 4.05
CA ARG A 109 1.47 -13.74 3.96
C ARG A 109 0.78 -13.78 2.60
N LEU A 110 0.60 -12.64 1.95
CA LEU A 110 -0.04 -12.54 0.64
C LEU A 110 0.92 -12.88 -0.50
N SER A 111 2.24 -12.70 -0.30
CA SER A 111 3.27 -12.92 -1.32
C SER A 111 3.11 -14.21 -2.14
N PRO A 112 2.79 -15.38 -1.56
CA PRO A 112 2.66 -16.63 -2.33
C PRO A 112 1.47 -16.64 -3.30
N TYR A 113 0.36 -15.96 -2.96
CA TYR A 113 -0.86 -15.94 -3.77
C TYR A 113 -0.80 -14.85 -4.84
N ILE A 114 -0.12 -13.74 -4.54
CA ILE A 114 -0.03 -12.57 -5.42
C ILE A 114 0.61 -12.92 -6.76
N ASP A 115 1.64 -13.77 -6.76
CA ASP A 115 2.36 -14.11 -7.98
C ASP A 115 1.49 -14.87 -8.99
N GLN A 116 0.47 -15.62 -8.53
CA GLN A 116 -0.50 -16.31 -9.37
C GLN A 116 -1.56 -15.36 -9.94
N ILE A 117 -1.97 -14.34 -9.16
CA ILE A 117 -3.03 -13.40 -9.53
C ILE A 117 -2.53 -12.36 -10.53
N ILE A 118 -1.34 -11.82 -10.30
CA ILE A 118 -0.78 -10.72 -11.10
C ILE A 118 -0.28 -11.21 -12.47
N GLY A 119 0.11 -12.48 -12.63
CA GLY A 119 0.65 -12.99 -13.90
C GLY A 119 1.96 -12.32 -14.32
N ASP A 120 2.45 -12.57 -15.54
CA ASP A 120 3.79 -12.15 -15.98
C ASP A 120 3.88 -10.72 -16.55
N HIS A 121 2.73 -10.07 -16.81
CA HIS A 121 2.70 -8.72 -17.40
C HIS A 121 3.21 -7.61 -16.47
N GLN A 122 3.24 -7.86 -15.16
CA GLN A 122 3.78 -6.94 -14.16
C GLN A 122 5.05 -7.51 -13.53
N CYS A 123 6.18 -6.85 -13.79
CA CYS A 123 7.49 -7.18 -13.21
C CYS A 123 7.90 -6.27 -12.05
N GLY A 124 7.32 -5.07 -11.94
CA GLY A 124 7.66 -4.11 -10.88
C GLY A 124 7.26 -4.59 -9.48
N PHE A 125 8.10 -4.32 -8.48
CA PHE A 125 7.87 -4.64 -7.06
C PHE A 125 7.60 -6.12 -6.78
N ARG A 126 8.20 -7.02 -7.58
CA ARG A 126 8.17 -8.46 -7.38
C ARG A 126 9.57 -9.00 -7.10
N ARG A 127 9.62 -10.08 -6.32
CA ARG A 127 10.90 -10.76 -6.08
C ARG A 127 11.39 -11.36 -7.40
N ASN A 128 12.70 -11.31 -7.63
CA ASN A 128 13.35 -11.91 -8.80
C ASN A 128 12.86 -11.39 -10.18
N ARG A 129 12.22 -10.22 -10.22
CA ARG A 129 11.81 -9.53 -11.46
C ARG A 129 12.46 -8.16 -11.48
N SER A 130 13.23 -7.87 -12.52
CA SER A 130 13.87 -6.57 -12.74
C SER A 130 13.16 -5.78 -13.83
N THR A 131 13.59 -4.54 -14.05
CA THR A 131 13.13 -3.71 -15.15
C THR A 131 13.46 -4.29 -16.53
N THR A 132 14.50 -5.12 -16.66
CA THR A 132 14.83 -5.78 -17.93
C THR A 132 13.82 -6.86 -18.30
N TYR A 133 13.27 -7.57 -17.30
CA TYR A 133 12.19 -8.54 -17.54
C TYR A 133 10.93 -7.85 -18.11
N GLN A 134 10.64 -6.62 -17.68
CA GLN A 134 9.50 -5.87 -18.21
C GLN A 134 9.68 -5.55 -19.71
N ILE A 135 10.91 -5.23 -20.14
CA ILE A 135 11.21 -4.97 -21.56
C ILE A 135 10.97 -6.23 -22.41
N ILE A 136 11.31 -7.40 -21.88
CA ILE A 136 11.09 -8.69 -22.56
C ILE A 136 9.61 -9.03 -22.60
N CYS A 137 8.85 -8.78 -21.52
CA CYS A 137 7.41 -9.07 -21.49
C CYS A 137 6.56 -8.16 -22.39
N ILE A 138 7.08 -6.99 -22.78
CA ILE A 138 6.38 -6.02 -23.65
C ILE A 138 6.76 -6.21 -25.14
N ARG A 139 7.86 -6.92 -25.42
CA ARG A 139 8.28 -7.26 -26.79
C ARG A 139 7.50 -8.44 -27.34
#